data_AF-A0A969IN58-F1
#
_entry.id   AF-A0A969IN58-F1
#
_cell.length_a   1.000
_cell.length_b   1.000
_cell.length_c   1.000
_cell.angle_alpha   90.00
_cell.angle_beta   90.00
_cell.angle_gamma   90.00
#
_symmetry.space_group_name_H-M   'P 1'
#
loop_
_entity.id
_entity.type
_entity.pdbx_description
1 polymer ?
#
loop_
_entity_poly.entity_id
_entity_poly.type
_entity_poly.pdbx_seq_one_letter_code
_entity_poly.pdbx_strand_id
1 'polypeptide(L)' 'MMQTHVIQHLPALQVVIPLFGAVLAAFLHRGIVAWAVAAIATWLSLVIAGALLWQVLQAGPISYHLGGWPPPWGIEY' A
#
# COMPACT_ATOMS: atom_id res chain seq x y z
N MET A 1 8.40 19.08 -13.96
CA MET A 1 7.22 18.28 -13.56
C MET A 1 7.64 17.47 -12.34
N MET A 2 7.12 17.81 -11.17
CA MET A 2 7.50 17.17 -9.91
C MET A 2 6.85 15.78 -9.90
N GLN A 3 7.59 14.73 -10.27
CA GLN A 3 7.14 13.36 -10.07
C GLN A 3 6.99 13.17 -8.57
N THR A 4 5.76 13.09 -8.08
CA THR A 4 5.47 12.72 -6.70
C THR A 4 5.84 11.25 -6.55
N HIS A 5 7.10 10.97 -6.19
CA HIS A 5 7.68 9.64 -6.00
C HIS A 5 6.77 8.67 -5.21
N VAL A 6 5.93 9.21 -4.32
CA VAL A 6 4.93 8.47 -3.54
C VAL A 6 3.89 7.76 -4.42
N ILE A 7 3.45 8.37 -5.52
CA ILE A 7 2.43 7.80 -6.40
C ILE A 7 2.96 6.55 -7.13
N GLN A 8 4.25 6.53 -7.47
CA GLN A 8 4.86 5.35 -8.12
C GLN A 8 4.90 4.13 -7.20
N HIS A 9 4.86 4.33 -5.87
CA HIS A 9 4.93 3.25 -4.88
C HIS A 9 3.58 2.96 -4.20
N LEU A 10 2.47 3.46 -4.75
CA LEU A 10 1.11 3.15 -4.27
C LEU A 10 0.85 1.63 -4.11
N PRO A 11 1.25 0.74 -5.05
CA PRO A 11 1.05 -0.70 -4.89
C PRO A 11 1.80 -1.28 -3.68
N ALA A 12 3.03 -0.81 -3.42
CA ALA A 12 3.80 -1.24 -2.27
C ALA A 12 3.17 -0.72 -0.95
N LEU A 13 2.69 0.53 -0.93
CA LEU A 13 2.02 1.09 0.25
C LEU A 13 0.73 0.35 0.60
N GLN A 14 -0.02 -0.14 -0.40
CA GLN A 14 -1.21 -0.98 -0.20
C GLN A 14 -0.92 -2.21 0.67
N VAL A 15 0.27 -2.78 0.56
CA VAL A 15 0.70 -3.96 1.32
C VAL A 15 1.35 -3.57 2.65
N VAL A 16 2.22 -2.56 2.64
CA VAL A 16 3.02 -2.19 3.81
C VAL A 16 2.16 -1.58 4.92
N ILE A 17 1.17 -0.75 4.59
CA ILE A 17 0.32 -0.08 5.59
C ILE A 17 -0.43 -1.06 6.50
N PRO A 18 -1.19 -2.06 6.00
CA PRO A 18 -1.87 -3.01 6.87
C PRO A 18 -0.89 -3.91 7.62
N LEU A 19 0.24 -4.28 7.00
CA LEU A 19 1.29 -5.08 7.64
C LEU A 19 1.89 -4.36 8.85
N PHE A 20 2.29 -3.10 8.68
CA PHE A 20 2.83 -2.27 9.75
C PHE A 20 1.76 -1.95 10.80
N GLY A 21 0.52 -1.68 10.36
CA GLY A 21 -0.62 -1.48 11.25
C GLY A 21 -0.87 -2.68 12.16
N ALA A 22 -0.76 -3.91 11.63
CA ALA A 22 -0.89 -5.13 12.42
C ALA A 22 0.24 -5.28 13.46
N VAL A 23 1.49 -5.00 13.08
CA VAL A 23 2.64 -5.01 14.01
C VAL A 23 2.43 -4.00 15.14
N LEU A 24 2.02 -2.77 14.83
CA LEU A 24 1.72 -1.75 15.84
C LEU A 24 0.56 -2.16 16.75
N ALA A 25 -0.51 -2.72 16.19
CA ALA A 25 -1.65 -3.22 16.95
C ALA A 25 -1.26 -4.33 17.93
N ALA A 26 -0.34 -5.22 17.54
CA ALA A 26 0.13 -6.33 18.37
C ALA A 26 0.90 -5.86 19.63
N PHE A 27 1.60 -4.71 19.57
CA PHE A 27 2.31 -4.15 20.72
C PHE A 27 1.42 -3.34 21.69
N LEU A 28 0.15 -3.10 21.33
CA LEU A 28 -0.76 -2.28 22.13
C LEU A 28 -1.52 -3.13 23.15
N HIS A 29 -1.38 -2.79 24.43
CA HIS A 29 -2.01 -3.51 25.54
C HIS A 29 -3.52 -3.24 25.69
N ARG A 30 -4.00 -2.10 25.19
CA ARG A 30 -5.42 -1.72 25.24
C ARG A 30 -6.11 -2.10 23.94
N GLY A 31 -7.07 -3.02 24.02
CA GLY A 31 -7.82 -3.52 22.86
C GLY A 31 -8.47 -2.41 22.02
N ILE A 32 -8.99 -1.34 22.65
CA ILE A 32 -9.59 -0.21 21.92
C ILE A 32 -8.58 0.56 21.07
N VAL A 33 -7.33 0.69 21.53
CA VAL A 33 -6.27 1.41 20.80
C VAL A 33 -5.74 0.52 19.67
N ALA A 34 -5.53 -0.77 19.93
CA ALA A 34 -5.17 -1.74 18.90
C ALA A 34 -6.23 -1.79 17.78
N TRP A 35 -7.51 -1.80 18.15
CA TRP A 35 -8.62 -1.75 17.21
C TRP A 35 -8.62 -0.45 16.39
N ALA A 36 -8.42 0.70 17.03
CA ALA A 36 -8.36 1.98 16.32
C ALA A 36 -7.20 2.02 15.30
N VAL A 37 -6.03 1.48 15.65
CA VAL A 37 -4.89 1.36 14.73
C VAL A 37 -5.23 0.47 13.54
N ALA A 38 -5.84 -0.69 13.78
CA ALA A 38 -6.27 -1.59 12.71
C ALA A 38 -7.33 -0.94 11.80
N ALA A 39 -8.29 -0.21 12.37
CA ALA A 39 -9.31 0.51 11.62
C ALA A 39 -8.69 1.61 10.74
N ILE A 40 -7.76 2.40 11.27
CA ILE A 40 -7.04 3.44 10.52
C ILE A 40 -6.24 2.82 9.37
N ALA A 41 -5.47 1.75 9.64
CA ALA A 41 -4.70 1.06 8.61
C ALA A 41 -5.60 0.51 7.48
N THR A 42 -6.78 0.00 7.84
CA THR A 42 -7.79 -0.47 6.87
C THR A 42 -8.34 0.67 6.03
N TRP A 43 -8.73 1.78 6.64
CA TRP A 43 -9.23 2.96 5.91
C TRP A 43 -8.17 3.54 4.97
N LEU A 44 -6.91 3.61 5.39
CA LEU A 44 -5.81 4.04 4.53
C LEU A 44 -5.62 3.09 3.34
N SER A 45 -5.70 1.78 3.58
CA SER A 45 -5.62 0.76 2.53
C SER A 45 -6.78 0.87 1.54
N LEU A 46 -7.98 1.25 1.99
CA LEU A 46 -9.13 1.49 1.10
C LEU A 46 -8.90 2.70 0.19
N VAL A 47 -8.36 3.79 0.74
CA VAL A 47 -8.06 5.01 -0.05
C VAL A 47 -7.03 4.72 -1.13
N ILE A 48 -5.96 3.98 -0.81
CA ILE A 48 -4.92 3.60 -1.79
C ILE A 48 -5.50 2.68 -2.86
N ALA A 49 -6.33 1.69 -2.49
CA ALA A 49 -7.00 0.83 -3.46
C ALA A 49 -7.89 1.65 -4.42
N GLY A 50 -8.63 2.63 -3.91
CA GLY A 50 -9.43 3.55 -4.74
C GLY A 50 -8.57 4.38 -5.70
N ALA A 51 -7.43 4.88 -5.24
CA ALA A 51 -6.48 5.63 -6.07
C ALA A 51 -5.86 4.77 -7.17
N LEU A 52 -5.46 3.53 -6.85
CA LEU A 52 -4.94 2.55 -7.82
C LEU A 52 -6.00 2.18 -8.86
N LEU A 53 -7.23 1.93 -8.41
CA LEU A 53 -8.35 1.65 -9.32
C LEU A 53 -8.58 2.82 -10.29
N TRP A 54 -8.61 4.04 -9.78
CA TRP A 54 -8.75 5.24 -10.62
C TRP A 54 -7.63 5.32 -11.67
N GLN A 55 -6.38 5.07 -11.27
CA GLN A 55 -5.24 5.06 -12.19
C GLN A 55 -5.39 3.99 -13.28
N VAL A 56 -5.80 2.77 -12.91
CA VAL A 56 -5.99 1.67 -13.87
C VAL A 56 -7.10 1.98 -14.87
N LEU A 57 -8.20 2.58 -14.41
CA LEU A 57 -9.31 2.96 -15.28
C LEU A 57 -8.94 4.06 -16.28
N GLN A 58 -7.97 4.92 -15.95
CA GLN A 58 -7.55 6.04 -16.82
C GLN A 58 -6.37 5.70 -17.74
N ALA A 59 -5.38 4.97 -17.23
CA ALA A 59 -4.09 4.77 -17.90
C ALA A 59 -3.79 3.30 -18.26
N GLY A 60 -4.67 2.37 -17.90
CA GLY A 60 -4.46 0.93 -18.09
C GLY A 60 -3.71 0.26 -16.94
N PRO A 61 -3.38 -1.04 -17.06
CA PRO A 61 -2.75 -1.82 -15.99
C PRO A 61 -1.45 -1.19 -15.48
N ILE A 62 -1.26 -1.25 -14.17
CA ILE A 62 -0.01 -0.81 -13.54
C ILE A 62 0.95 -2.00 -13.58
N SER A 63 2.18 -1.77 -14.05
CA SER A 63 3.29 -2.73 -13.94
C SER A 63 4.32 -2.14 -12.99
N TYR A 64 4.36 -2.66 -11.77
CA TYR A 64 5.24 -2.16 -10.72
C TYR A 64 6.36 -3.15 -10.41
N HIS A 65 7.58 -2.83 -10.88
CA HIS A 65 8.76 -3.64 -10.61
C HIS A 65 9.30 -3.40 -9.19
N LEU A 66 9.40 -4.48 -8.42
CA LEU A 66 9.92 -4.50 -7.07
C LEU A 66 11.27 -5.24 -7.04
N GLY A 67 12.27 -4.64 -6.41
CA GLY A 67 13.56 -5.28 -6.14
C GLY A 67 14.68 -5.04 -7.16
N GLY A 68 14.47 -4.19 -8.17
CA GLY A 68 15.55 -3.71 -9.06
C GLY A 68 16.04 -4.71 -10.11
N TRP A 69 15.42 -5.89 -10.19
CA TRP A 69 15.72 -6.90 -11.21
C TRP A 69 14.73 -6.77 -12.37
N PRO A 70 15.19 -6.80 -13.64
CA PRO A 70 14.28 -6.80 -14.78
C PRO A 70 13.51 -8.14 -14.89
N PRO A 71 12.32 -8.13 -15.48
CA PRO A 71 11.58 -9.37 -15.80
C PRO A 71 12.43 -10.34 -16.65
N PRO A 72 12.23 -11.67 -16.56
CA PRO A 72 11.23 -12.40 -15.75
C PRO A 72 11.67 -12.73 -14.31
N TRP A 73 12.87 -12.34 -13.87
CA TRP A 73 13.39 -12.75 -12.55
C TRP A 73 13.00 -11.79 -11.41
N GLY A 74 12.60 -10.56 -11.73
CA GLY A 74 12.12 -9.56 -10.77
C GLY A 74 10.69 -9.81 -10.28
N ILE A 75 10.34 -9.21 -9.15
CA ILE A 75 8.96 -9.24 -8.61
C ILE A 75 8.18 -8.14 -9.30
N GLU A 76 6.98 -8.45 -9.81
CA GLU A 76 6.06 -7.47 -10.37
C GLU A 76 4.68 -7.55 -9.69
N TYR A 77 4.03 -6.40 -9.58
CA TYR A 77 2.65 -6.24 -9.12
C TYR A 77 1.84 -5.44 -10.13
#